data_AF-A0A7S1SZ65-F1
#
_entry.id   AF-A0A7S1SZ65-F1
#
_cell.length_a   1.000
_cell.length_b   1.000
_cell.length_c   1.000
_cell.angle_alpha   90.00
_cell.angle_beta   90.00
_cell.angle_gamma   90.00
#
_symmetry.space_group_name_H-M   'P 1'
#
loop_
_entity.id
_entity.type
_entity.pdbx_description
1 polymer ?
#
loop_
_entity_poly.entity_id
_entity_poly.type
_entity_poly.pdbx_seq_one_letter_code
_entity_poly.pdbx_strand_id
1 'polypeptide(L)'
;MQNIGASNAGDAFYRYKMPRLQTKIEGRGNGIKTNVMNNVDVAKALERPPAYLIKYYGCELGAQTKYDDKTGTSIVNGAHQTQTIADLLEGFIKKYVQCYSCGNPETVVNIDKRDNIFLKCKACGAVSNVDMRHKLNTFILKNPPEAKISKAEKKIKKKMAEATGVDDEDDAPKKEKTKKDKKEKKEKKDKKKDKKDK
;
A
#
# COMPACT_ATOMS: atom_id res chain seq x y z
N MET A 1 5.33 18.91 16.30
CA MET A 1 6.15 18.33 15.22
C MET A 1 7.23 17.46 15.85
N GLN A 2 7.71 16.45 15.14
CA GLN A 2 8.75 15.50 15.54
C GLN A 2 9.85 15.50 14.49
N ASN A 3 11.09 15.30 14.89
CA ASN A 3 12.22 15.26 13.96
C ASN A 3 12.21 13.95 13.16
N ILE A 4 12.71 14.01 11.93
CA ILE A 4 12.79 12.83 11.05
C ILE A 4 14.02 11.99 11.44
N GLY A 5 13.77 10.77 11.90
CA GLY A 5 14.77 9.80 12.38
C GLY A 5 15.10 9.96 13.88
N ALA A 6 15.18 8.85 14.63
CA ALA A 6 15.45 8.92 16.07
C ALA A 6 16.82 9.50 16.42
N SER A 7 17.83 9.33 15.56
CA SER A 7 19.16 9.88 15.80
C SER A 7 19.17 11.41 15.90
N ASN A 8 18.16 12.08 15.33
CA ASN A 8 18.02 13.53 15.36
C ASN A 8 16.92 14.00 16.33
N ALA A 9 16.32 13.12 17.13
CA ALA A 9 15.16 13.44 17.97
C ALA A 9 15.44 14.49 19.07
N GLY A 10 16.71 14.64 19.48
CA GLY A 10 17.13 15.61 20.50
C GLY A 10 17.46 17.01 19.97
N ASP A 11 17.57 17.21 18.65
CA ASP A 11 17.96 18.50 18.08
C ASP A 11 16.75 19.39 17.81
N ALA A 12 16.50 20.38 18.68
CA ALA A 12 15.40 21.32 18.55
C ALA A 12 15.41 22.13 17.23
N PHE A 13 16.59 22.31 16.62
CA PHE A 13 16.81 23.08 15.40
C PHE A 13 16.89 22.22 14.14
N TYR A 14 16.63 20.92 14.25
CA TYR A 14 16.68 20.04 13.10
C TYR A 14 15.73 20.54 11.99
N ARG A 15 16.29 20.73 10.79
CA ARG A 15 15.63 21.37 9.66
C ARG A 15 14.42 20.57 9.15
N TYR A 16 14.49 19.24 9.24
CA TYR A 16 13.47 18.34 8.69
C TYR A 16 12.54 17.82 9.79
N LYS A 17 11.31 18.35 9.82
CA LYS A 17 10.30 18.01 10.82
C LYS A 17 9.08 17.36 10.15
N MET A 18 8.50 16.38 10.81
CA MET A 18 7.25 15.73 10.44
C MET A 18 6.17 15.95 11.52
N PRO A 19 4.87 15.93 11.18
CA PRO A 19 3.84 15.96 12.20
C PRO A 19 3.85 14.64 12.99
N ARG A 20 3.39 14.68 14.25
CA ARG A 20 3.30 13.47 15.07
C ARG A 20 2.23 12.54 14.50
N LEU A 21 2.50 11.24 14.52
CA LEU A 21 1.56 10.23 14.07
C LEU A 21 0.32 10.22 14.96
N GLN A 22 -0.85 10.25 14.35
CA GLN A 22 -2.13 10.12 15.06
C GLN A 22 -2.87 8.91 14.50
N THR A 23 -3.20 7.98 15.38
CA THR A 23 -3.96 6.78 15.05
C THR A 23 -5.22 6.74 15.89
N LYS A 24 -6.29 6.22 15.28
CA LYS A 24 -7.59 6.05 15.91
C LYS A 24 -8.02 4.61 15.71
N ILE A 25 -8.25 3.92 16.82
CA ILE A 25 -8.76 2.56 16.79
C ILE A 25 -10.27 2.64 16.58
N GLU A 26 -10.74 2.04 15.50
CA GLU A 26 -12.15 1.92 15.16
C GLU A 26 -12.59 0.45 15.24
N GLY A 27 -13.80 0.21 15.73
CA GLY A 27 -14.33 -1.15 15.91
C GLY A 27 -13.96 -1.78 17.25
N ARG A 28 -14.65 -2.88 17.56
CA ARG A 28 -14.46 -3.70 18.77
C ARG A 28 -14.58 -5.19 18.39
N GLY A 29 -13.88 -6.07 19.09
CA GLY A 29 -13.88 -7.51 18.81
C GLY A 29 -13.22 -7.87 17.47
N ASN A 30 -13.80 -8.81 16.73
CA ASN A 30 -13.24 -9.36 15.49
C ASN A 30 -13.17 -8.37 14.31
N GLY A 31 -13.70 -7.16 14.48
CA GLY A 31 -13.68 -6.08 13.47
C GLY A 31 -12.80 -4.89 13.85
N ILE A 32 -11.84 -5.07 14.77
CA ILE A 32 -10.95 -3.98 15.17
C ILE A 32 -10.01 -3.59 14.03
N LYS A 33 -9.98 -2.30 13.73
CA LYS A 33 -9.15 -1.70 12.70
C LYS A 33 -8.55 -0.41 13.22
N THR A 34 -7.30 -0.15 12.85
CA THR A 34 -6.58 1.06 13.24
C THR A 34 -6.54 1.99 12.04
N ASN A 35 -7.17 3.15 12.17
CA ASN A 35 -7.16 4.21 11.17
C ASN A 35 -6.01 5.19 11.48
N VAL A 36 -5.10 5.38 10.53
CA VAL A 36 -4.02 6.36 10.63
C VAL A 36 -4.52 7.67 10.00
N MET A 37 -5.00 8.59 10.85
CA MET A 37 -5.65 9.82 10.38
C MET A 37 -4.67 10.77 9.67
N ASN A 38 -3.43 10.83 10.15
CA ASN A 38 -2.43 11.79 9.69
C ASN A 38 -1.43 11.22 8.66
N ASN A 39 -1.80 10.12 7.99
CA ASN A 39 -0.87 9.43 7.10
C ASN A 39 -0.47 10.27 5.88
N VAL A 40 -1.41 11.04 5.33
CA VAL A 40 -1.17 11.84 4.12
C VAL A 40 -0.16 12.95 4.38
N ASP A 41 -0.26 13.66 5.50
CA ASP A 41 0.66 14.75 5.84
C ASP A 41 2.06 14.21 6.20
N VAL A 42 2.14 13.06 6.88
CA VAL A 42 3.41 12.38 7.14
C VAL A 42 4.05 11.94 5.82
N ALA A 43 3.28 11.33 4.91
CA ALA A 43 3.77 10.91 3.61
C ALA A 43 4.30 12.10 2.78
N LYS A 44 3.58 13.23 2.83
CA LYS A 44 3.96 14.47 2.17
C LYS A 44 5.27 15.04 2.73
N ALA A 45 5.46 15.01 4.06
CA ALA A 45 6.70 15.44 4.70
C ALA A 45 7.91 14.56 4.30
N LEU A 46 7.67 13.29 3.99
CA LEU A 46 8.70 12.35 3.54
C LEU A 46 8.90 12.35 2.01
N GLU A 47 8.16 13.18 1.26
CA GLU A 47 8.11 13.14 -0.21
C GLU A 47 7.84 11.72 -0.74
N ARG A 48 6.94 10.98 -0.10
CA ARG A 48 6.56 9.61 -0.51
C ARG A 48 5.06 9.46 -0.69
N PRO A 49 4.61 8.56 -1.59
CA PRO A 49 3.21 8.20 -1.66
C PRO A 49 2.72 7.59 -0.35
N PRO A 50 1.56 8.02 0.18
CA PRO A 50 0.96 7.48 1.41
C PRO A 50 0.65 5.98 1.32
N ALA A 51 0.42 5.46 0.12
CA ALA A 51 0.20 4.03 -0.12
C ALA A 51 1.40 3.16 0.32
N TYR A 52 2.63 3.67 0.22
CA TYR A 52 3.83 2.90 0.59
C TYR A 52 3.96 2.71 2.09
N LEU A 53 3.68 3.77 2.87
CA LEU A 53 3.68 3.70 4.33
C LEU A 53 2.68 2.66 4.82
N ILE A 54 1.46 2.71 4.31
CA ILE A 54 0.40 1.77 4.70
C ILE A 54 0.72 0.34 4.27
N LYS A 55 1.31 0.16 3.10
CA LYS A 55 1.74 -1.17 2.69
C LYS A 55 2.87 -1.70 3.57
N TYR A 56 3.80 -0.84 3.97
CA TYR A 56 4.89 -1.20 4.89
C TYR A 56 4.36 -1.68 6.24
N TYR A 57 3.44 -0.95 6.85
CA TYR A 57 2.80 -1.37 8.10
C TYR A 57 2.10 -2.73 7.97
N GLY A 58 1.41 -2.96 6.85
CA GLY A 58 0.79 -4.27 6.60
C GLY A 58 1.80 -5.42 6.52
N CYS A 59 2.96 -5.18 5.92
CA CYS A 59 4.02 -6.17 5.82
C CYS A 59 4.66 -6.50 7.17
N GLU A 60 4.91 -5.49 8.01
CA GLU A 60 5.55 -5.65 9.33
C GLU A 60 4.57 -6.22 10.38
N LEU A 61 3.31 -5.76 10.36
CA LEU A 61 2.28 -6.20 11.30
C LEU A 61 1.57 -7.50 10.87
N GLY A 62 1.87 -8.01 9.67
CA GLY A 62 1.16 -9.17 9.10
C GLY A 62 -0.33 -8.91 8.86
N ALA A 63 -0.72 -7.65 8.70
CA ALA A 63 -2.11 -7.23 8.58
C ALA A 63 -2.47 -6.84 7.15
N GLN A 64 -3.75 -7.05 6.81
CA GLN A 64 -4.30 -6.46 5.59
C GLN A 64 -4.49 -4.96 5.78
N THR A 65 -4.13 -4.20 4.75
CA THR A 65 -4.24 -2.76 4.76
C THR A 65 -5.08 -2.27 3.59
N LYS A 66 -5.83 -1.20 3.83
CA LYS A 66 -6.66 -0.54 2.85
C LYS A 66 -6.32 0.95 2.85
N TYR A 67 -5.98 1.45 1.68
CA TYR A 67 -5.73 2.86 1.46
C TYR A 67 -6.77 3.41 0.49
N ASP A 68 -7.36 4.57 0.81
CA ASP A 68 -8.28 5.28 -0.04
C ASP A 68 -7.72 6.66 -0.39
N ASP A 69 -7.27 6.83 -1.63
CA ASP A 69 -6.64 8.08 -2.10
C ASP A 69 -7.59 9.29 -2.06
N LYS A 70 -8.91 9.08 -2.13
CA LYS A 70 -9.90 10.17 -2.21
C LYS A 70 -10.19 10.78 -0.85
N THR A 71 -10.30 9.94 0.16
CA THR A 71 -10.59 10.36 1.54
C THR A 71 -9.33 10.53 2.37
N GLY A 72 -8.18 10.09 1.86
CA GLY A 72 -6.92 10.07 2.61
C GLY A 72 -6.95 9.10 3.79
N THR A 73 -7.97 8.23 3.87
CA THR A 73 -8.17 7.33 5.00
C THR A 73 -7.30 6.10 4.84
N SER A 74 -6.48 5.83 5.85
CA SER A 74 -5.52 4.75 5.87
C SER A 74 -5.88 3.75 6.96
N ILE A 75 -6.39 2.59 6.57
CA ILE A 75 -6.89 1.58 7.52
C ILE A 75 -5.93 0.39 7.54
N VAL A 76 -5.50 0.01 8.74
CA VAL A 76 -4.75 -1.21 9.03
C VAL A 76 -5.62 -2.13 9.87
N ASN A 77 -5.80 -3.38 9.44
CA ASN A 77 -6.57 -4.35 10.23
C ASN A 77 -5.80 -4.71 11.51
N GLY A 78 -6.52 -4.87 12.62
CA GLY A 78 -5.96 -5.17 13.93
C GLY A 78 -5.89 -3.96 14.88
N ALA A 79 -5.61 -4.27 16.14
CA ALA A 79 -5.50 -3.32 17.23
C ALA A 79 -4.04 -2.91 17.40
N HIS A 80 -3.67 -1.75 16.85
CA HIS A 80 -2.31 -1.25 16.89
C HIS A 80 -2.26 0.06 17.67
N GLN A 81 -1.40 0.11 18.68
CA GLN A 81 -1.17 1.34 19.42
C GLN A 81 -0.34 2.31 18.57
N THR A 82 -0.50 3.60 18.86
CA THR A 82 0.23 4.68 18.17
C THR A 82 1.74 4.49 18.24
N GLN A 83 2.26 4.02 19.39
CA GLN A 83 3.70 3.81 19.61
C GLN A 83 4.27 2.78 18.64
N THR A 84 3.63 1.61 18.52
CA THR A 84 4.06 0.54 17.62
C THR A 84 4.10 1.00 16.15
N ILE A 85 3.12 1.79 15.71
CA ILE A 85 3.12 2.31 14.33
C ILE A 85 4.20 3.39 14.15
N ALA A 86 4.49 4.19 15.18
CA ALA A 86 5.58 5.15 15.16
C ALA A 86 6.96 4.46 15.07
N ASP A 87 7.18 3.38 15.81
CA ASP A 87 8.43 2.60 15.73
C ASP A 87 8.63 1.99 14.34
N LEU A 88 7.56 1.46 13.75
CA LEU A 88 7.57 0.95 12.37
C LEU A 88 7.82 2.07 11.35
N LEU A 89 7.24 3.26 11.56
CA LEU A 89 7.51 4.42 10.71
C LEU A 89 9.00 4.77 10.74
N GLU A 90 9.63 4.70 11.90
CA GLU A 90 11.06 4.97 12.02
C GLU A 90 11.92 3.93 11.28
N GLY A 91 11.54 2.65 11.37
CA GLY A 91 12.15 1.58 10.58
C GLY A 91 12.01 1.81 9.07
N PHE A 92 10.87 2.33 8.63
CA PHE A 92 10.65 2.74 7.24
C PHE A 92 11.55 3.91 6.84
N ILE A 93 11.65 4.95 7.67
CA ILE A 93 12.48 6.13 7.39
C ILE A 93 13.94 5.71 7.21
N LYS A 94 14.48 4.88 8.10
CA LYS A 94 15.87 4.40 8.03
C LYS A 94 16.18 3.59 6.77
N LYS A 95 15.21 2.85 6.23
CA LYS A 95 15.41 1.95 5.07
C LYS A 95 15.05 2.59 3.72
N TYR A 96 14.02 3.43 3.67
CA TYR A 96 13.38 3.89 2.43
C TYR A 96 13.35 5.41 2.23
N VAL A 97 13.81 6.17 3.22
CA VAL A 97 13.82 7.65 3.15
C VAL A 97 15.22 8.21 3.40
N GLN A 98 15.92 7.72 4.41
CA GLN A 98 17.24 8.20 4.78
C GLN A 98 18.32 7.64 3.85
N CYS A 99 19.23 8.51 3.41
CA CYS A 99 20.42 8.06 2.68
C CYS A 99 21.41 7.37 3.63
N TYR A 100 21.92 6.21 3.24
CA TYR A 100 22.90 5.44 4.02
C TYR A 100 24.26 6.14 4.19
N SER A 101 24.62 7.08 3.31
CA SER A 101 25.92 7.76 3.35
C SER A 101 25.91 9.03 4.19
N CYS A 102 24.85 9.86 4.08
CA CYS A 102 24.82 11.20 4.69
C CYS A 102 23.69 11.39 5.71
N GLY A 103 22.81 10.41 5.89
CA GLY A 103 21.72 10.53 6.87
C GLY A 103 20.62 11.53 6.49
N ASN A 104 20.63 12.11 5.29
CA ASN A 104 19.59 13.06 4.86
C ASN A 104 18.31 12.34 4.41
N PRO A 105 17.12 12.84 4.82
CA PRO A 105 15.83 12.29 4.43
C PRO A 105 15.37 12.69 3.01
N GLU A 106 16.09 13.63 2.36
CA GLU A 106 15.81 14.03 0.98
C GLU A 106 16.41 13.04 -0.04
N THR A 107 15.67 11.99 -0.32
CA THR A 107 16.02 10.99 -1.34
C THR A 107 14.90 10.81 -2.35
N VAL A 108 15.23 10.46 -3.58
CA VAL A 108 14.29 10.11 -4.66
C VAL A 108 14.39 8.62 -4.92
N VAL A 109 13.26 7.93 -4.93
CA VAL A 109 13.18 6.51 -5.29
C VAL A 109 13.09 6.39 -6.80
N ASN A 110 14.07 5.71 -7.41
CA ASN A 110 14.10 5.36 -8.81
C ASN A 110 14.03 3.84 -8.98
N ILE A 111 13.36 3.39 -10.02
CA ILE A 111 13.26 1.98 -10.38
C ILE A 111 14.00 1.78 -11.69
N ASP A 112 14.88 0.80 -11.74
CA ASP A 112 15.61 0.42 -12.94
C ASP A 112 14.85 -0.67 -13.73
N LYS A 113 15.23 -0.86 -15.00
CA LYS A 113 14.63 -1.85 -15.91
C LYS A 113 14.82 -3.29 -15.45
N ARG A 114 15.72 -3.53 -14.50
CA ARG A 114 16.01 -4.84 -13.89
C ARG A 114 15.24 -5.07 -12.58
N ASP A 115 14.15 -4.34 -12.35
CA ASP A 115 13.31 -4.42 -11.16
C ASP A 115 14.03 -4.14 -9.84
N ASN A 116 15.12 -3.36 -9.90
CA ASN A 116 15.88 -2.93 -8.74
C ASN A 116 15.45 -1.53 -8.31
N ILE A 117 15.33 -1.32 -7.00
CA ILE A 117 14.93 -0.05 -6.39
C ILE A 117 16.19 0.66 -5.86
N PHE A 118 16.39 1.88 -6.34
CA PHE A 118 17.51 2.74 -5.98
C PHE A 118 17.01 4.00 -5.28
N LEU A 119 17.71 4.45 -4.25
CA LEU A 119 17.54 5.78 -3.68
C LEU A 119 18.66 6.67 -4.19
N LYS A 120 18.30 7.79 -4.81
CA LYS A 120 19.22 8.86 -5.17
C LYS A 120 19.10 9.99 -4.17
N CYS A 121 20.17 10.29 -3.44
CA CYS A 121 20.18 11.41 -2.50
C CYS A 121 20.35 12.75 -3.21
N LYS A 122 19.55 13.75 -2.86
CA LYS A 122 19.69 15.12 -3.39
C LYS A 122 20.89 15.86 -2.80
N ALA A 123 21.28 15.53 -1.55
CA ALA A 123 22.34 16.22 -0.85
C ALA A 123 23.75 15.76 -1.23
N CYS A 124 24.01 14.44 -1.21
CA CYS A 124 25.34 13.89 -1.53
C CYS A 124 25.46 13.28 -2.92
N GLY A 125 24.36 13.15 -3.67
CA GLY A 125 24.35 12.53 -5.01
C GLY A 125 24.56 11.01 -5.03
N ALA A 126 24.84 10.38 -3.88
CA ALA A 126 25.03 8.94 -3.79
C ALA A 126 23.76 8.19 -4.22
N VAL A 127 23.98 7.08 -4.92
CA VAL A 127 22.95 6.13 -5.31
C VAL A 127 23.10 4.90 -4.44
N SER A 128 22.09 4.60 -3.64
CA SER A 128 22.09 3.45 -2.75
C SER A 128 21.00 2.46 -3.12
N ASN A 129 21.35 1.18 -3.17
CA ASN A 129 20.40 0.11 -3.37
C ASN A 129 19.59 -0.15 -2.09
N VAL A 130 18.28 -0.37 -2.25
CA VAL A 130 17.44 -0.89 -1.17
C VAL A 130 17.57 -2.40 -1.12
N ASP A 131 17.54 -2.96 0.09
CA ASP A 131 17.45 -4.40 0.28
C ASP A 131 16.16 -4.95 -0.35
N MET A 132 16.32 -5.82 -1.37
CA MET A 132 15.22 -6.44 -2.12
C MET A 132 14.39 -7.44 -1.32
N ARG A 133 14.85 -7.89 -0.14
CA ARG A 133 14.18 -8.94 0.65
C ARG A 133 12.82 -8.54 1.21
N HIS A 134 12.51 -7.23 1.25
CA HIS A 134 11.27 -6.74 1.83
C HIS A 134 10.08 -6.84 0.89
N LYS A 135 8.93 -7.31 1.40
CA LYS A 135 7.68 -7.49 0.65
C LYS A 135 7.12 -6.17 0.11
N LEU A 136 7.57 -5.03 0.65
CA LEU A 136 7.20 -3.71 0.14
C LEU A 136 7.74 -3.48 -1.29
N ASN A 137 8.90 -4.04 -1.62
CA ASN A 137 9.56 -3.79 -2.91
C ASN A 137 8.70 -4.27 -4.09
N THR A 138 8.05 -5.42 -3.95
CA THR A 138 7.08 -5.91 -4.95
C THR A 138 5.93 -4.93 -5.18
N PHE A 139 5.52 -4.19 -4.14
CA PHE A 139 4.48 -3.18 -4.28
C PHE A 139 4.99 -1.90 -4.94
N ILE A 140 6.22 -1.48 -4.62
CA ILE A 140 6.87 -0.33 -5.26
C ILE A 140 7.11 -0.58 -6.75
N LEU A 141 7.47 -1.80 -7.14
CA LEU A 141 7.59 -2.19 -8.56
C LEU A 141 6.25 -2.12 -9.31
N LYS A 142 5.16 -2.55 -8.65
CA LYS A 142 3.82 -2.54 -9.25
C LYS A 142 3.19 -1.15 -9.29
N ASN A 143 3.54 -0.30 -8.35
CA ASN A 143 3.11 1.08 -8.26
C ASN A 143 4.37 1.95 -8.23
N PRO A 144 5.05 2.19 -9.36
CA PRO A 144 6.22 3.05 -9.38
C PRO A 144 5.84 4.41 -8.78
N PRO A 145 6.73 5.03 -7.98
CA PRO A 145 6.45 6.36 -7.46
C PRO A 145 6.27 7.23 -8.69
N GLU A 146 5.31 8.15 -8.66
CA GLU A 146 5.07 9.09 -9.75
C GLU A 146 6.27 10.03 -9.91
N ALA A 147 7.42 9.50 -10.34
CA ALA A 147 8.21 10.16 -11.33
C ALA A 147 7.20 10.55 -12.40
N LYS A 148 7.14 11.83 -12.72
CA LYS A 148 6.31 12.38 -13.79
C LYS A 148 6.58 11.57 -15.05
N ILE A 149 5.85 10.48 -15.21
CA ILE A 149 5.70 9.79 -16.47
C ILE A 149 4.95 10.83 -17.26
N SER A 150 5.74 11.58 -18.04
CA SER A 150 5.22 12.44 -19.08
C SER A 150 4.10 11.67 -19.78
N LYS A 151 3.03 12.37 -20.13
CA LYS A 151 1.85 11.81 -20.83
C LYS A 151 2.21 10.94 -22.06
N ALA A 152 3.48 10.92 -22.48
CA ALA A 152 4.09 10.05 -23.47
C ALA A 152 4.05 8.53 -23.16
N GLU A 153 4.47 8.03 -21.99
CA GLU A 153 4.54 6.55 -21.81
C GLU A 153 3.15 5.91 -21.63
N LYS A 154 2.19 6.65 -21.08
CA LYS A 154 0.77 6.25 -21.04
C LYS A 154 0.16 6.15 -22.45
N LYS A 155 0.67 6.96 -23.40
CA LYS A 155 0.28 6.92 -24.82
C LYS A 155 0.96 5.76 -25.56
N ILE A 156 2.19 5.39 -25.19
CA ILE A 156 2.92 4.26 -25.79
C ILE A 156 2.27 2.92 -25.39
N LYS A 157 1.89 2.74 -24.12
CA LYS A 157 1.17 1.51 -23.68
C LYS A 157 -0.19 1.33 -24.34
N LYS A 158 -0.90 2.43 -24.64
CA LYS A 158 -2.20 2.38 -25.34
C LYS A 158 -2.03 2.12 -26.85
N LYS A 159 -0.98 2.65 -27.47
CA LYS A 159 -0.68 2.42 -28.90
C LYS A 159 -0.10 1.03 -29.20
N MET A 160 0.64 0.44 -28.27
CA MET A 160 1.17 -0.92 -28.46
C MET A 160 0.07 -2.00 -28.39
N ALA A 161 -1.01 -1.76 -27.64
CA ALA A 161 -2.19 -2.64 -27.64
C ALA A 161 -3.04 -2.54 -28.92
N GLU A 162 -2.86 -1.49 -29.71
CA GLU A 162 -3.62 -1.21 -30.93
C GLU A 162 -2.86 -1.64 -32.21
N ALA A 163 -1.57 -1.97 -32.10
CA ALA A 163 -0.70 -2.31 -33.23
C ALA A 163 -0.46 -3.83 -33.41
N THR A 164 -0.73 -4.65 -32.40
CA THR A 164 -0.69 -6.12 -32.52
C THR A 164 -2.11 -6.64 -32.74
N GLY A 165 -2.65 -6.44 -33.94
CA GLY A 165 -3.83 -7.13 -34.42
C GLY A 165 -3.49 -8.60 -34.66
N VAL A 166 -3.68 -9.43 -33.63
CA VAL A 166 -3.78 -10.88 -33.76
C VAL A 166 -5.10 -11.28 -33.10
N ASP A 167 -6.14 -11.29 -33.91
CA ASP A 167 -7.38 -12.02 -33.69
C ASP A 167 -7.13 -13.48 -34.11
N ASP A 168 -7.20 -14.44 -33.18
CA ASP A 168 -7.86 -15.73 -33.42
C ASP A 168 -8.14 -16.51 -32.12
N GLU A 169 -9.42 -16.86 -32.00
CA GLU A 169 -10.17 -17.91 -31.29
C GLU A 169 -9.74 -18.60 -29.96
N ASP A 170 -10.80 -18.79 -29.15
CA ASP A 170 -11.13 -19.85 -28.17
C ASP A 170 -10.34 -19.99 -26.85
N ASP A 171 -10.90 -19.44 -25.76
CA ASP A 171 -11.52 -20.23 -24.68
C ASP A 171 -12.08 -19.28 -23.61
N ALA A 172 -13.40 -19.30 -23.46
CA ALA A 172 -14.09 -18.75 -22.30
C ALA A 172 -14.07 -19.81 -21.18
N PRO A 173 -14.11 -19.38 -19.91
CA PRO A 173 -15.42 -19.53 -19.29
C PRO A 173 -15.90 -18.27 -18.58
N LYS A 174 -17.04 -17.78 -19.07
CA LYS A 174 -17.97 -16.89 -18.36
C LYS A 174 -18.38 -17.48 -17.01
N LYS A 175 -18.44 -16.63 -15.98
CA LYS A 175 -19.48 -16.73 -14.94
C LYS A 175 -20.17 -15.38 -14.76
N GLU A 176 -21.24 -15.21 -15.53
CA GLU A 176 -22.29 -14.21 -15.29
C GLU A 176 -23.11 -14.56 -14.06
N LYS A 177 -23.55 -13.51 -13.36
CA LYS A 177 -24.53 -13.55 -12.27
C LYS A 177 -25.92 -13.82 -12.84
N THR A 178 -26.67 -14.76 -12.27
CA THR A 178 -28.13 -14.81 -12.42
C THR A 178 -28.83 -14.85 -11.06
N LYS A 179 -29.78 -13.93 -10.91
CA LYS A 179 -30.76 -13.81 -9.83
C LYS A 179 -31.68 -15.04 -9.82
N LYS A 180 -31.61 -15.93 -8.83
CA LYS A 180 -32.73 -16.87 -8.54
C LYS A 180 -32.71 -17.51 -7.14
N ASP A 181 -32.31 -16.79 -6.10
CA ASP A 181 -32.45 -17.26 -4.71
C ASP A 181 -33.38 -16.35 -3.90
N LYS A 182 -34.64 -16.28 -4.36
CA LYS A 182 -35.80 -15.83 -3.56
C LYS A 182 -37.03 -16.65 -3.95
N LYS A 183 -36.92 -17.97 -3.78
CA LYS A 183 -38.01 -18.95 -3.74
C LYS A 183 -37.46 -20.18 -3.01
N GLU A 184 -36.85 -19.99 -1.84
CA GLU A 184 -37.53 -20.35 -0.60
C GLU A 184 -38.67 -21.37 -0.83
N LYS A 185 -38.42 -22.60 -0.34
CA LYS A 185 -39.31 -23.12 0.71
C LYS A 185 -40.72 -23.49 0.23
N LYS A 186 -40.85 -24.40 -0.75
CA LYS A 186 -42.13 -25.11 -0.93
C LYS A 186 -42.04 -26.59 -1.37
N GLU A 187 -41.08 -27.00 -2.21
CA GLU A 187 -41.19 -28.35 -2.82
C GLU A 187 -40.38 -29.48 -2.15
N LYS A 188 -39.53 -29.18 -1.15
CA LYS A 188 -38.86 -30.25 -0.36
C LYS A 188 -39.72 -30.80 0.80
N LYS A 189 -40.95 -30.31 0.99
CA LYS A 189 -41.86 -30.77 2.05
C LYS A 189 -42.80 -31.91 1.60
N ASP A 190 -43.10 -32.04 0.31
CA ASP A 190 -44.11 -33.02 -0.15
C ASP A 190 -43.55 -34.39 -0.56
N LYS A 191 -42.31 -34.50 -1.06
CA LYS A 191 -41.76 -35.82 -1.44
C LYS A 191 -41.27 -36.69 -0.28
N LYS A 192 -41.24 -36.19 0.96
CA LYS A 192 -40.86 -36.97 2.16
C LYS A 192 -42.07 -37.56 2.89
N LYS A 193 -43.31 -37.31 2.41
CA LYS A 193 -44.53 -37.90 2.99
C LYS A 193 -45.01 -39.19 2.29
N ASP A 194 -44.69 -39.40 1.01
CA ASP A 194 -45.18 -40.57 0.25
C ASP A 194 -44.33 -41.86 0.35
N LYS A 195 -43.30 -41.88 1.21
CA LYS A 195 -42.48 -43.09 1.41
C LYS A 195 -42.61 -43.72 2.80
N LYS A 196 -43.65 -43.35 3.55
CA LYS A 196 -43.98 -43.90 4.87
C LYS A 196 -45.42 -44.43 4.98
N ASP A 197 -46.02 -44.82 3.86
CA ASP A 197 -47.28 -45.59 3.82
C ASP A 197 -47.23 -46.58 2.64
N LYS A 198 -46.28 -47.53 2.71
CA LYS A 198 -46.44 -48.87 2.14
C LYS A 198 -45.55 -49.85 2.89
#